data_AF-A0A4P6AP23-F1
#
_entry.id   AF-A0A4P6AP23-F1
#
_cell.length_a   1.000
_cell.length_b   1.000
_cell.length_c   1.000
_cell.angle_alpha   90.00
_cell.angle_beta   90.00
_cell.angle_gamma   90.00
#
_symmetry.space_group_name_H-M   'P 1'
#
loop_
_entity.id
_entity.type
_entity.pdbx_description
1 polymer ?
#
loop_
_entity_poly.entity_id
_entity_poly.type
_entity_poly.pdbx_seq_one_letter_code
_entity_poly.pdbx_strand_id
1 'polypeptide(L)'
;MKTIKRLVIAALFIGLSGTVNAEIYAFDFKGQCLTTEFDNFIPRHEADSWAQTAFPEYRELGEKAQMAKFNVQVAYDFFLQEFQWRSIDNQDTDILLFANYAGTRSDDCDSYNAYFWQNEVSAAEISILAGFSDAPTGIGHDLDVVGHEFGHGIYRAGSGGDGHLAGRALNDSVADMVGVTVRAWFESGKSFENTVVRADSFESGKHFMTNMRMAGYDVDVDFLRDISNPTRHGGISHTEDLEAYMLFIRSQNAEADHYDVGGITSLAYALMVNGGQHPVKGGDSLEPMGFKTSFSILMYVIKNKLPFNDNEDFASALAYAASNMYGAQSLEHLGTVAAFNAVGVSVTAIMPPAVPTEPTVPDVSLPAPPLEQEPSVPTPDVSVPTSTPIPTDTSEPNRPQTTPSALSLNGPMVLMMLGGVVVLLSVTVILLSGKRNKEVQAQMREADVPFGAGLDTVLQDNRKVEKTPHVPDPKPNIVKTHKIATEQLRLDINGYAKMVELQNSCVEVGRTALADIDQDLSNRLADDPYISRRHARIDYFEAQQEVKITCLSDNGLTINGMHELGANEKARISIDRPVVITLGKTKITVSKV
;
A
#
# COMPACT_ATOMS: atom_id res chain seq x y z
N MET A 1 49.24 28.39 -27.06
CA MET A 1 48.86 29.78 -26.75
C MET A 1 47.76 30.17 -27.71
N LYS A 2 46.64 30.81 -27.37
CA LYS A 2 46.02 31.22 -26.11
C LYS A 2 44.70 31.84 -26.60
N THR A 3 43.59 31.46 -25.97
CA THR A 3 42.45 32.36 -25.70
C THR A 3 41.70 32.99 -26.90
N ILE A 4 40.45 32.57 -27.11
CA ILE A 4 39.25 33.41 -26.93
C ILE A 4 38.09 32.43 -26.73
N LYS A 5 37.69 32.31 -25.46
CA LYS A 5 36.56 31.54 -24.96
C LYS A 5 35.68 32.58 -24.26
N ARG A 6 34.35 32.44 -24.45
CA ARG A 6 33.27 33.06 -23.66
C ARG A 6 32.91 34.50 -24.02
N LEU A 7 31.78 34.68 -24.70
CA LEU A 7 30.72 35.56 -24.21
C LEU A 7 29.36 35.21 -24.86
N VAL A 8 28.33 35.16 -24.01
CA VAL A 8 26.88 35.22 -24.29
C VAL A 8 26.17 33.95 -24.80
N ILE A 9 25.99 32.98 -23.90
CA ILE A 9 24.70 32.25 -23.78
C ILE A 9 24.21 32.54 -22.36
N ALA A 10 23.47 33.63 -22.21
CA ALA A 10 22.80 34.01 -20.96
C ALA A 10 21.56 34.82 -21.29
N ALA A 11 20.64 34.23 -22.04
CA ALA A 11 19.27 34.71 -22.22
C ALA A 11 18.44 33.61 -22.87
N LEU A 12 17.88 32.71 -22.05
CA LEU A 12 16.58 32.04 -22.19
C LEU A 12 16.56 30.82 -21.25
N PHE A 13 16.36 31.07 -19.96
CA PHE A 13 15.72 30.13 -19.02
C PHE A 13 15.22 30.96 -17.84
N ILE A 14 14.38 31.96 -18.13
CA ILE A 14 13.33 32.34 -17.17
C ILE A 14 12.15 31.47 -17.57
N GLY A 15 12.27 30.17 -17.28
CA GLY A 15 11.10 29.33 -17.21
C GLY A 15 10.28 29.88 -16.06
N LEU A 16 9.12 30.43 -16.38
CA LEU A 16 8.03 30.61 -15.42
C LEU A 16 7.70 29.21 -14.88
N SER A 17 8.43 28.75 -13.87
CA SER A 17 7.98 27.67 -13.01
C SER A 17 6.89 28.24 -12.12
N GLY A 18 5.74 28.56 -12.73
CA GLY A 18 4.50 28.60 -11.99
C GLY A 18 4.32 27.20 -11.45
N THR A 19 4.50 27.02 -10.15
CA THR A 19 4.14 25.77 -9.49
C THR A 19 2.63 25.64 -9.64
N VAL A 20 2.20 24.83 -10.60
CA VAL A 20 0.80 24.45 -10.73
C VAL A 20 0.55 23.47 -9.57
N ASN A 21 -0.26 23.87 -8.60
CA ASN A 21 -0.71 22.95 -7.57
C ASN A 21 -1.60 21.90 -8.23
N ALA A 22 -1.56 20.65 -7.75
CA ALA A 22 -2.49 19.62 -8.21
C ALA A 22 -3.95 20.11 -8.13
N GLU A 23 -4.73 19.77 -9.14
CA GLU A 23 -6.15 20.11 -9.19
C GLU A 23 -7.02 18.93 -8.74
N ILE A 24 -8.13 19.25 -8.05
CA ILE A 24 -9.17 18.28 -7.68
C ILE A 24 -10.35 18.46 -8.64
N TYR A 25 -10.43 17.59 -9.64
CA TYR A 25 -11.54 17.51 -10.57
C TYR A 25 -12.64 16.65 -9.97
N ALA A 26 -13.80 17.24 -9.69
CA ALA A 26 -14.91 16.53 -9.06
C ALA A 26 -16.10 16.40 -10.01
N PHE A 27 -16.74 15.24 -9.96
CA PHE A 27 -17.91 14.89 -10.75
C PHE A 27 -19.01 14.38 -9.81
N ASP A 28 -20.22 14.93 -9.93
CA ASP A 28 -21.39 14.52 -9.18
C ASP A 28 -22.38 13.81 -10.09
N PHE A 29 -22.47 12.49 -9.94
CA PHE A 29 -23.33 11.64 -10.76
C PHE A 29 -24.79 11.59 -10.30
N LYS A 30 -25.21 12.43 -9.36
CA LYS A 30 -26.62 12.66 -8.99
C LYS A 30 -27.39 11.40 -8.61
N GLY A 31 -26.72 10.45 -7.95
CA GLY A 31 -27.28 9.17 -7.52
C GLY A 31 -27.49 8.18 -8.66
N GLN A 32 -26.95 8.43 -9.86
CA GLN A 32 -27.08 7.51 -10.98
C GLN A 32 -26.40 6.18 -10.66
N CYS A 33 -27.03 5.11 -11.12
CA CYS A 33 -26.46 3.78 -11.05
C CYS A 33 -25.57 3.54 -12.27
N LEU A 34 -24.29 3.34 -12.01
CA LEU A 34 -23.24 3.23 -13.00
C LEU A 34 -22.62 1.84 -12.88
N THR A 35 -22.27 1.26 -14.03
CA THR A 35 -21.34 0.13 -14.03
C THR A 35 -20.03 0.63 -13.41
N THR A 36 -19.58 0.02 -12.31
CA THR A 36 -18.43 0.46 -11.49
C THR A 36 -17.11 0.57 -12.24
N GLU A 37 -17.10 0.28 -13.54
CA GLU A 37 -15.99 0.46 -14.44
C GLU A 37 -15.83 1.94 -14.83
N PHE A 38 -15.39 2.76 -13.85
CA PHE A 38 -14.58 3.94 -14.19
C PHE A 38 -13.12 3.54 -14.48
N ASP A 39 -12.85 2.23 -14.59
CA ASP A 39 -11.61 1.52 -14.96
C ASP A 39 -10.96 1.95 -16.30
N ASN A 40 -11.42 3.05 -16.90
CA ASN A 40 -10.66 3.71 -17.91
C ASN A 40 -9.39 4.26 -17.25
N PHE A 41 -8.28 3.58 -17.53
CA PHE A 41 -6.95 4.10 -17.27
C PHE A 41 -6.84 5.54 -17.80
N ILE A 42 -6.83 6.52 -16.91
CA ILE A 42 -6.58 7.92 -17.23
C ILE A 42 -5.12 8.20 -16.91
N PRO A 43 -4.25 8.38 -17.93
CA PRO A 43 -2.85 8.70 -17.69
C PRO A 43 -2.73 9.99 -16.86
N ARG A 44 -1.80 10.01 -15.91
CA ARG A 44 -1.61 11.16 -15.01
C ARG A 44 -1.48 12.49 -15.77
N HIS A 45 -0.71 12.50 -16.86
CA HIS A 45 -0.46 13.70 -17.65
C HIS A 45 -1.64 14.15 -18.52
N GLU A 46 -2.67 13.32 -18.65
CA GLU A 46 -3.88 13.62 -19.40
C GLU A 46 -5.05 14.01 -18.49
N ALA A 47 -4.89 13.92 -17.16
CA ALA A 47 -5.96 14.10 -16.18
C ALA A 47 -6.74 15.40 -16.36
N ASP A 48 -6.05 16.56 -16.46
CA ASP A 48 -6.69 17.85 -16.77
C ASP A 48 -7.45 17.79 -18.11
N SER A 49 -6.78 17.45 -19.20
CA SER A 49 -7.41 17.43 -20.53
C SER A 49 -8.62 16.50 -20.61
N TRP A 50 -8.54 15.35 -19.93
CA TRP A 50 -9.63 14.40 -19.79
C TRP A 50 -10.74 15.02 -18.96
N ALA A 51 -10.44 15.56 -17.78
CA ALA A 51 -11.43 16.16 -16.89
C ALA A 51 -12.15 17.35 -17.54
N GLN A 52 -11.46 18.12 -18.39
CA GLN A 52 -12.01 19.25 -19.15
C GLN A 52 -12.97 18.84 -20.27
N THR A 53 -13.01 17.57 -20.66
CA THR A 53 -13.92 17.08 -21.71
C THR A 53 -14.87 16.01 -21.22
N ALA A 54 -14.50 15.29 -20.16
CA ALA A 54 -15.31 14.27 -19.54
C ALA A 54 -16.50 14.90 -18.81
N PHE A 55 -17.66 14.24 -18.97
CA PHE A 55 -18.81 14.40 -18.07
C PHE A 55 -19.22 15.86 -17.80
N PRO A 56 -19.35 16.74 -18.82
CA PRO A 56 -19.67 18.15 -18.59
C PRO A 56 -20.97 18.35 -17.81
N GLU A 57 -21.94 17.46 -17.99
CA GLU A 57 -23.22 17.44 -17.29
C GLU A 57 -23.12 17.11 -15.79
N TYR A 58 -22.01 16.54 -15.33
CA TYR A 58 -21.79 16.12 -13.94
C TYR A 58 -20.85 17.07 -13.17
N ARG A 59 -20.43 18.20 -13.75
CA ARG A 59 -19.54 19.17 -13.07
C ARG A 59 -20.24 20.08 -12.08
N GLU A 60 -21.54 20.25 -12.22
CA GLU A 60 -22.31 21.01 -11.24
C GLU A 60 -22.49 20.15 -9.98
N LEU A 61 -21.74 20.45 -8.92
CA LEU A 61 -21.75 19.66 -7.70
C LEU A 61 -22.96 20.00 -6.83
N GLY A 62 -23.72 18.99 -6.43
CA GLY A 62 -24.69 19.06 -5.34
C GLY A 62 -24.01 18.90 -3.99
N GLU A 63 -24.78 19.05 -2.91
CA GLU A 63 -24.27 19.11 -1.53
C GLU A 63 -23.36 17.92 -1.16
N LYS A 64 -23.79 16.68 -1.42
CA LYS A 64 -22.99 15.48 -1.12
C LYS A 64 -21.61 15.50 -1.80
N ALA A 65 -21.55 15.87 -3.08
CA ALA A 65 -20.32 15.94 -3.84
C ALA A 65 -19.45 17.16 -3.47
N GLN A 66 -20.07 18.29 -3.13
CA GLN A 66 -19.36 19.46 -2.61
C GLN A 66 -18.66 19.13 -1.28
N MET A 67 -19.33 18.41 -0.38
CA MET A 67 -18.74 17.98 0.88
C MET A 67 -17.60 16.98 0.69
N ALA A 68 -17.76 16.01 -0.20
CA ALA A 68 -16.66 15.11 -0.57
C ALA A 68 -15.45 15.90 -1.09
N LYS A 69 -15.66 16.84 -2.03
CA LYS A 69 -14.58 17.68 -2.58
C LYS A 69 -13.91 18.52 -1.50
N PHE A 70 -14.70 19.12 -0.61
CA PHE A 70 -14.19 19.89 0.52
C PHE A 70 -13.28 19.03 1.42
N ASN A 71 -13.72 17.82 1.77
CA ASN A 71 -12.93 16.93 2.64
C ASN A 71 -11.66 16.39 1.96
N VAL A 72 -11.67 16.14 0.65
CA VAL A 72 -10.44 15.83 -0.11
C VAL A 72 -9.49 17.03 -0.08
N GLN A 73 -10.00 18.25 -0.25
CA GLN A 73 -9.19 19.47 -0.15
C GLN A 73 -8.61 19.65 1.26
N VAL A 74 -9.36 19.32 2.31
CA VAL A 74 -8.86 19.37 3.70
C VAL A 74 -7.70 18.38 3.91
N ALA A 75 -7.79 17.16 3.38
CA ALA A 75 -6.69 16.20 3.42
C ALA A 75 -5.47 16.70 2.65
N TYR A 76 -5.68 17.19 1.42
CA TYR A 76 -4.63 17.81 0.61
C TYR A 76 -3.92 18.96 1.35
N ASP A 77 -4.71 19.88 1.94
CA ASP A 77 -4.21 21.03 2.68
C ASP A 77 -3.34 20.60 3.86
N PHE A 78 -3.73 19.57 4.60
CA PHE A 78 -2.95 19.04 5.73
C PHE A 78 -1.55 18.63 5.27
N PHE A 79 -1.44 17.80 4.23
CA PHE A 79 -0.14 17.33 3.73
C PHE A 79 0.71 18.46 3.16
N LEU A 80 0.09 19.39 2.43
CA LEU A 80 0.80 20.53 1.87
C LEU A 80 1.32 21.47 2.97
N GLN A 81 0.49 21.80 3.96
CA GLN A 81 0.81 22.76 5.01
C GLN A 81 1.81 22.20 6.02
N GLU A 82 1.58 20.98 6.50
CA GLU A 82 2.36 20.41 7.62
C GLU A 82 3.61 19.69 7.15
N PHE A 83 3.63 19.23 5.89
CA PHE A 83 4.73 18.42 5.37
C PHE A 83 5.34 18.92 4.07
N GLN A 84 4.82 20.00 3.46
CA GLN A 84 5.21 20.43 2.11
C GLN A 84 5.09 19.27 1.10
N TRP A 85 4.18 18.34 1.36
CA TRP A 85 3.94 17.16 0.56
C TRP A 85 2.82 17.46 -0.43
N ARG A 86 3.11 17.39 -1.73
CA ARG A 86 2.19 17.83 -2.77
C ARG A 86 1.30 16.69 -3.26
N SER A 87 -0.02 16.84 -3.11
CA SER A 87 -1.00 15.81 -3.47
C SER A 87 -0.75 14.48 -2.74
N ILE A 88 -1.25 13.38 -3.28
CA ILE A 88 -1.19 12.05 -2.67
C ILE A 88 0.21 11.43 -2.67
N ASP A 89 1.11 11.88 -3.55
CA ASP A 89 2.38 11.18 -3.83
C ASP A 89 3.61 12.08 -3.93
N ASN A 90 3.48 13.34 -3.53
CA ASN A 90 4.51 14.37 -3.63
C ASN A 90 4.94 14.74 -5.05
N GLN A 91 4.09 14.50 -6.06
CA GLN A 91 4.40 14.78 -7.47
C GLN A 91 3.32 15.64 -8.14
N ASP A 92 2.56 16.42 -7.37
CA ASP A 92 1.47 17.26 -7.88
C ASP A 92 0.45 16.46 -8.72
N THR A 93 0.20 15.20 -8.35
CA THR A 93 -0.77 14.35 -9.06
C THR A 93 -2.17 14.91 -8.93
N ASP A 94 -2.82 15.18 -10.06
CA ASP A 94 -4.24 15.56 -10.08
C ASP A 94 -5.13 14.45 -9.50
N ILE A 95 -6.19 14.86 -8.82
CA ILE A 95 -7.15 13.97 -8.16
C ILE A 95 -8.48 14.05 -8.91
N LEU A 96 -8.94 12.90 -9.38
CA LEU A 96 -10.28 12.69 -9.92
C LEU A 96 -11.19 12.21 -8.79
N LEU A 97 -12.17 13.03 -8.43
CA LEU A 97 -13.18 12.72 -7.44
C LEU A 97 -14.49 12.36 -8.14
N PHE A 98 -14.87 11.07 -8.08
CA PHE A 98 -16.17 10.61 -8.53
C PHE A 98 -17.11 10.49 -7.34
N ALA A 99 -18.12 11.34 -7.29
CA ALA A 99 -19.01 11.43 -6.15
C ALA A 99 -20.45 11.10 -6.53
N ASN A 100 -21.18 10.60 -5.54
CA ASN A 100 -22.62 10.49 -5.54
C ASN A 100 -23.17 9.65 -6.72
N TYR A 101 -22.61 8.46 -6.95
CA TYR A 101 -23.17 7.43 -7.82
C TYR A 101 -23.42 6.14 -7.03
N ALA A 102 -24.27 5.26 -7.55
CA ALA A 102 -24.35 3.87 -7.13
C ALA A 102 -23.58 3.00 -8.13
N GLY A 103 -22.84 2.00 -7.65
CA GLY A 103 -22.13 1.04 -8.46
C GLY A 103 -22.92 -0.25 -8.69
N THR A 104 -23.02 -0.74 -9.92
CA THR A 104 -23.52 -2.11 -10.17
C THR A 104 -22.39 -3.13 -10.00
N ARG A 105 -22.39 -3.88 -8.90
CA ARG A 105 -21.61 -5.13 -8.80
C ARG A 105 -22.44 -6.39 -9.16
N SER A 106 -23.76 -6.23 -9.31
CA SER A 106 -24.74 -7.25 -9.74
C SER A 106 -25.98 -6.56 -10.37
N ASP A 107 -27.11 -7.27 -10.56
CA ASP A 107 -28.40 -6.70 -10.98
C ASP A 107 -28.96 -5.62 -10.01
N ASP A 108 -28.27 -5.38 -8.88
CA ASP A 108 -28.59 -4.39 -7.86
C ASP A 108 -27.50 -3.31 -7.80
N CYS A 109 -27.95 -2.06 -7.62
CA CYS A 109 -27.09 -0.89 -7.46
C CYS A 109 -26.63 -0.79 -6.00
N ASP A 110 -25.36 -1.11 -5.72
CA ASP A 110 -24.72 -0.85 -4.43
C ASP A 110 -24.33 0.62 -4.36
N SER A 111 -24.74 1.33 -3.32
CA SER A 111 -24.50 2.75 -3.19
C SER A 111 -23.72 3.12 -1.92
N TYR A 112 -23.20 2.15 -1.17
CA TYR A 112 -22.71 2.40 0.18
C TYR A 112 -21.22 2.09 0.40
N ASN A 113 -20.34 2.79 -0.32
CA ASN A 113 -18.89 2.61 -0.17
C ASN A 113 -18.07 3.88 -0.48
N ALA A 114 -16.80 3.86 -0.10
CA ALA A 114 -15.76 4.76 -0.58
C ALA A 114 -14.56 3.92 -1.02
N TYR A 115 -13.80 4.37 -2.02
CA TYR A 115 -12.57 3.69 -2.41
C TYR A 115 -11.57 4.62 -3.09
N PHE A 116 -10.30 4.27 -2.96
CA PHE A 116 -9.19 4.84 -3.70
C PHE A 116 -8.72 3.91 -4.81
N TRP A 117 -8.38 4.46 -5.95
CA TRP A 117 -7.70 3.74 -7.02
C TRP A 117 -6.58 4.57 -7.63
N GLN A 118 -5.45 3.91 -7.88
CA GLN A 118 -4.35 4.47 -8.65
C GLN A 118 -3.50 3.31 -9.20
N ASN A 119 -2.85 3.49 -10.34
CA ASN A 119 -1.70 2.67 -10.73
C ASN A 119 -0.47 3.56 -10.96
N GLU A 120 0.68 2.97 -11.26
CA GLU A 120 1.96 3.70 -11.38
C GLU A 120 1.93 4.90 -12.36
N VAL A 121 1.03 4.87 -13.34
CA VAL A 121 0.98 5.84 -14.45
C VAL A 121 -0.35 6.60 -14.55
N SER A 122 -1.32 6.32 -13.68
CA SER A 122 -2.64 6.94 -13.72
C SER A 122 -2.75 8.19 -12.84
N ALA A 123 -3.78 8.98 -13.11
CA ALA A 123 -4.32 9.92 -12.15
C ALA A 123 -4.75 9.20 -10.86
N ALA A 124 -4.85 9.95 -9.77
CA ALA A 124 -5.41 9.45 -8.52
C ALA A 124 -6.95 9.50 -8.61
N GLU A 125 -7.61 8.41 -8.28
CA GLU A 125 -9.07 8.34 -8.18
C GLU A 125 -9.49 8.21 -6.73
N ILE A 126 -10.41 9.07 -6.30
CA ILE A 126 -11.17 8.91 -5.07
C ILE A 126 -12.64 8.82 -5.45
N SER A 127 -13.29 7.76 -5.01
CA SER A 127 -14.68 7.47 -5.33
C SER A 127 -15.51 7.42 -4.06
N ILE A 128 -16.55 8.26 -3.99
CA ILE A 128 -17.46 8.38 -2.84
C ILE A 128 -18.88 8.11 -3.33
N LEU A 129 -19.43 6.93 -3.01
CA LEU A 129 -20.74 6.52 -3.53
C LEU A 129 -21.89 7.32 -2.88
N ALA A 130 -23.06 7.26 -3.51
CA ALA A 130 -24.25 8.08 -3.21
C ALA A 130 -24.79 7.92 -1.78
N GLY A 131 -24.41 6.86 -1.11
CA GLY A 131 -25.02 6.45 0.13
C GLY A 131 -26.46 5.97 -0.08
N PHE A 132 -27.29 6.09 0.94
CA PHE A 132 -28.74 5.96 0.77
C PHE A 132 -29.30 7.24 0.12
N SER A 133 -30.14 7.09 -0.91
CA SER A 133 -30.66 8.21 -1.71
C SER A 133 -31.36 9.27 -0.86
N ASP A 134 -32.04 8.83 0.19
CA ASP A 134 -32.90 9.67 1.03
C ASP A 134 -32.15 10.15 2.30
N ALA A 135 -30.89 9.77 2.49
CA ALA A 135 -30.09 10.23 3.62
C ALA A 135 -29.70 11.72 3.43
N PRO A 136 -29.90 12.56 4.46
CA PRO A 136 -29.59 13.99 4.41
C PRO A 136 -28.08 14.24 4.34
N THR A 137 -27.26 13.26 4.71
CA THR A 137 -25.80 13.29 4.57
C THR A 137 -25.34 12.10 3.71
N GLY A 138 -24.10 12.15 3.24
CA GLY A 138 -23.46 11.04 2.52
C GLY A 138 -22.12 10.68 3.15
N ILE A 139 -21.50 9.60 2.68
CA ILE A 139 -20.20 9.10 3.17
C ILE A 139 -19.13 10.20 3.13
N GLY A 140 -19.17 11.06 2.11
CA GLY A 140 -18.26 12.21 1.98
C GLY A 140 -18.34 13.26 3.10
N HIS A 141 -19.29 13.17 4.04
CA HIS A 141 -19.33 14.01 5.25
C HIS A 141 -18.36 13.55 6.33
N ASP A 142 -17.97 12.27 6.33
CA ASP A 142 -16.96 11.75 7.23
C ASP A 142 -15.57 12.13 6.70
N LEU A 143 -14.97 13.16 7.30
CA LEU A 143 -13.61 13.60 6.94
C LEU A 143 -12.57 12.52 7.22
N ASP A 144 -12.77 11.67 8.22
CA ASP A 144 -11.91 10.52 8.48
C ASP A 144 -11.98 9.46 7.36
N VAL A 145 -13.16 9.16 6.83
CA VAL A 145 -13.33 8.25 5.69
C VAL A 145 -12.73 8.84 4.41
N VAL A 146 -12.99 10.12 4.11
CA VAL A 146 -12.38 10.76 2.93
C VAL A 146 -10.85 10.87 3.09
N GLY A 147 -10.37 11.15 4.30
CA GLY A 147 -8.95 11.13 4.64
C GLY A 147 -8.33 9.73 4.54
N HIS A 148 -9.08 8.68 4.87
CA HIS A 148 -8.69 7.28 4.70
C HIS A 148 -8.44 6.98 3.22
N GLU A 149 -9.37 7.33 2.32
CA GLU A 149 -9.15 7.14 0.88
C GLU A 149 -7.93 7.90 0.36
N PHE A 150 -7.71 9.12 0.84
CA PHE A 150 -6.49 9.88 0.53
C PHE A 150 -5.22 9.17 1.06
N GLY A 151 -5.33 8.55 2.23
CA GLY A 151 -4.24 7.83 2.88
C GLY A 151 -3.74 6.60 2.13
N HIS A 152 -4.59 5.93 1.34
CA HIS A 152 -4.15 4.86 0.43
C HIS A 152 -3.11 5.37 -0.59
N GLY A 153 -3.29 6.59 -1.11
CA GLY A 153 -2.31 7.23 -1.97
C GLY A 153 -0.99 7.52 -1.26
N ILE A 154 -1.06 8.01 -0.02
CA ILE A 154 0.12 8.27 0.83
C ILE A 154 0.91 6.98 1.10
N TYR A 155 0.21 5.90 1.44
CA TYR A 155 0.82 4.58 1.62
C TYR A 155 1.57 4.14 0.36
N ARG A 156 0.92 4.20 -0.81
CA ARG A 156 1.50 3.78 -2.09
C ARG A 156 2.69 4.61 -2.52
N ALA A 157 2.75 5.89 -2.15
CA ALA A 157 3.91 6.73 -2.43
C ALA A 157 5.15 6.34 -1.61
N GLY A 158 4.94 5.71 -0.44
CA GLY A 158 5.99 5.26 0.47
C GLY A 158 6.36 3.78 0.40
N SER A 159 5.46 2.91 -0.06
CA SER A 159 5.60 1.44 0.00
C SER A 159 5.80 0.76 -1.37
N GLY A 160 6.21 -0.53 -1.33
CA GLY A 160 6.51 -1.35 -2.52
C GLY A 160 5.40 -2.27 -3.01
N GLY A 161 4.22 -2.30 -2.38
CA GLY A 161 3.05 -3.06 -2.83
C GLY A 161 2.08 -3.49 -1.71
N ASP A 162 0.80 -3.66 -2.06
CA ASP A 162 -0.31 -4.13 -1.22
C ASP A 162 -0.89 -5.47 -1.74
N GLY A 163 -0.13 -6.23 -2.53
CA GLY A 163 -0.62 -7.43 -3.23
C GLY A 163 -1.02 -8.60 -2.32
N HIS A 164 -0.63 -8.57 -1.04
CA HIS A 164 -0.88 -9.64 -0.07
C HIS A 164 -1.57 -9.11 1.19
N LEU A 165 -2.10 -10.02 2.02
CA LEU A 165 -2.95 -9.67 3.16
C LEU A 165 -2.27 -8.71 4.15
N ALA A 166 -1.00 -8.96 4.51
CA ALA A 166 -0.27 -8.06 5.41
C ALA A 166 -0.03 -6.68 4.79
N GLY A 167 0.28 -6.62 3.49
CA GLY A 167 0.42 -5.36 2.74
C GLY A 167 -0.89 -4.57 2.66
N ARG A 168 -2.02 -5.24 2.38
CA ARG A 168 -3.35 -4.61 2.41
C ARG A 168 -3.74 -4.15 3.80
N ALA A 169 -3.50 -4.97 4.82
CA ALA A 169 -3.77 -4.60 6.20
C ALA A 169 -2.95 -3.37 6.61
N LEU A 170 -1.68 -3.28 6.22
CA LEU A 170 -0.85 -2.11 6.42
C LEU A 170 -1.32 -0.89 5.63
N ASN A 171 -1.73 -1.07 4.37
CA ASN A 171 -2.29 0.00 3.55
C ASN A 171 -3.48 0.64 4.26
N ASP A 172 -4.40 -0.20 4.73
CA ASP A 172 -5.60 0.23 5.43
C ASP A 172 -5.32 0.81 6.80
N SER A 173 -4.35 0.25 7.54
CA SER A 173 -3.91 0.86 8.79
C SER A 173 -3.35 2.25 8.57
N VAL A 174 -2.47 2.45 7.57
CA VAL A 174 -1.93 3.78 7.26
C VAL A 174 -3.04 4.72 6.79
N ALA A 175 -3.99 4.24 6.00
CA ALA A 175 -5.17 5.00 5.61
C ALA A 175 -6.00 5.45 6.84
N ASP A 176 -6.27 4.55 7.79
CA ASP A 176 -6.92 4.89 9.05
C ASP A 176 -6.12 5.94 9.85
N MET A 177 -4.79 5.79 9.96
CA MET A 177 -3.92 6.78 10.63
C MET A 177 -4.03 8.16 9.98
N VAL A 178 -4.06 8.23 8.65
CA VAL A 178 -4.25 9.47 7.90
C VAL A 178 -5.62 10.06 8.19
N GLY A 179 -6.69 9.27 8.04
CA GLY A 179 -8.07 9.71 8.27
C GLY A 179 -8.28 10.34 9.65
N VAL A 180 -7.90 9.63 10.72
CA VAL A 180 -8.08 10.14 12.08
C VAL A 180 -7.22 11.36 12.38
N THR A 181 -6.00 11.43 11.82
CA THR A 181 -5.08 12.56 12.04
C THR A 181 -5.56 13.81 11.33
N VAL A 182 -5.95 13.69 10.06
CA VAL A 182 -6.48 14.81 9.25
C VAL A 182 -7.72 15.38 9.92
N ARG A 183 -8.64 14.52 10.37
CA ARG A 183 -9.82 14.96 11.11
C ARG A 183 -9.46 15.68 12.41
N ALA A 184 -8.59 15.08 13.24
CA ALA A 184 -8.17 15.68 14.49
C ALA A 184 -7.49 17.04 14.29
N TRP A 185 -6.65 17.17 13.26
CA TRP A 185 -6.01 18.43 12.87
C TRP A 185 -7.02 19.49 12.45
N PHE A 186 -7.97 19.11 11.59
CA PHE A 186 -9.02 20.01 11.10
C PHE A 186 -9.90 20.53 12.24
N GLU A 187 -10.39 19.63 13.10
CA GLU A 187 -11.21 19.97 14.27
C GLU A 187 -10.46 20.80 15.32
N SER A 188 -9.12 20.73 15.32
CA SER A 188 -8.26 21.55 16.17
C SER A 188 -7.90 22.90 15.52
N GLY A 189 -8.61 23.28 14.45
CA GLY A 189 -8.42 24.57 13.79
C GLY A 189 -7.25 24.62 12.83
N LYS A 190 -6.87 23.48 12.23
CA LYS A 190 -5.78 23.36 11.24
C LYS A 190 -4.42 23.78 11.78
N SER A 191 -4.11 23.36 13.00
CA SER A 191 -2.80 23.58 13.63
C SER A 191 -2.28 22.27 14.18
N PHE A 192 -1.24 21.72 13.55
CA PHE A 192 -0.72 20.42 13.96
C PHE A 192 -0.05 20.45 15.33
N GLU A 193 0.62 21.55 15.66
CA GLU A 193 1.16 21.82 17.00
C GLU A 193 0.09 21.73 18.09
N ASN A 194 -1.11 22.26 17.81
CA ASN A 194 -2.21 22.34 18.76
C ASN A 194 -3.26 21.25 18.55
N THR A 195 -2.93 20.19 17.81
CA THR A 195 -3.88 19.11 17.54
C THR A 195 -4.15 18.32 18.82
N VAL A 196 -5.40 18.35 19.28
CA VAL A 196 -5.83 17.76 20.54
C VAL A 196 -6.35 16.34 20.32
N VAL A 197 -6.00 15.43 21.23
CA VAL A 197 -6.63 14.11 21.32
C VAL A 197 -7.96 14.24 22.06
N ARG A 198 -9.05 13.89 21.39
CA ARG A 198 -10.43 13.84 21.92
C ARG A 198 -10.83 12.39 22.17
N ALA A 199 -11.89 12.20 22.96
CA ALA A 199 -12.40 10.87 23.28
C ALA A 199 -12.79 10.06 22.04
N ASP A 200 -13.31 10.74 21.01
CA ASP A 200 -13.75 10.16 19.74
C ASP A 200 -12.69 10.23 18.63
N SER A 201 -11.46 10.70 18.92
CA SER A 201 -10.43 10.93 17.89
C SER A 201 -10.07 9.68 17.09
N PHE A 202 -10.28 8.48 17.63
CA PHE A 202 -9.96 7.21 16.99
C PHE A 202 -11.17 6.48 16.39
N GLU A 203 -12.37 7.03 16.53
CA GLU A 203 -13.61 6.51 15.95
C GLU A 203 -13.75 7.02 14.51
N SER A 204 -13.96 6.16 13.51
CA SER A 204 -14.06 6.51 12.09
C SER A 204 -15.43 6.16 11.51
N GLY A 205 -15.95 6.94 10.56
CA GLY A 205 -17.18 6.61 9.82
C GLY A 205 -18.47 6.80 10.65
N LYS A 206 -18.63 7.94 11.30
CA LYS A 206 -19.82 8.22 12.15
C LYS A 206 -21.06 8.55 11.33
N HIS A 207 -20.95 9.35 10.28
CA HIS A 207 -22.06 9.57 9.35
C HIS A 207 -22.37 8.29 8.58
N PHE A 208 -21.35 7.48 8.29
CA PHE A 208 -21.50 6.17 7.70
C PHE A 208 -22.48 5.31 8.51
N MET A 209 -22.25 5.14 9.82
CA MET A 209 -23.17 4.35 10.64
C MET A 209 -24.52 5.03 10.90
N THR A 210 -24.53 6.36 11.02
CA THR A 210 -25.79 7.11 11.19
C THR A 210 -26.73 6.90 10.01
N ASN A 211 -26.21 6.96 8.79
CA ASN A 211 -27.00 6.75 7.58
C ASN A 211 -27.44 5.29 7.43
N MET A 212 -26.65 4.30 7.86
CA MET A 212 -27.11 2.90 7.93
C MET A 212 -28.32 2.74 8.85
N ARG A 213 -28.29 3.33 10.06
CA ARG A 213 -29.46 3.31 10.97
C ARG A 213 -30.67 3.99 10.35
N MET A 214 -30.49 5.12 9.70
CA MET A 214 -31.58 5.83 9.02
C MET A 214 -32.19 5.01 7.87
N ALA A 215 -31.38 4.19 7.20
CA ALA A 215 -31.84 3.26 6.18
C ALA A 215 -32.48 1.98 6.74
N GLY A 216 -32.61 1.86 8.06
CA GLY A 216 -33.29 0.76 8.73
C GLY A 216 -32.41 -0.49 8.94
N TYR A 217 -31.09 -0.37 8.77
CA TYR A 217 -30.17 -1.44 9.16
C TYR A 217 -30.08 -1.51 10.69
N ASP A 218 -30.13 -2.73 11.21
CA ASP A 218 -29.98 -3.02 12.63
C ASP A 218 -28.49 -3.00 13.01
N VAL A 219 -27.97 -1.79 13.27
CA VAL A 219 -26.58 -1.56 13.65
C VAL A 219 -26.53 -0.90 15.04
N ASP A 220 -25.92 -1.60 15.99
CA ASP A 220 -25.82 -1.18 17.41
C ASP A 220 -24.50 -0.44 17.71
N VAL A 221 -23.92 0.21 16.69
CA VAL A 221 -22.66 0.96 16.84
C VAL A 221 -22.77 2.37 16.26
N ASP A 222 -22.03 3.29 16.89
CA ASP A 222 -22.08 4.71 16.57
C ASP A 222 -21.18 5.14 15.40
N PHE A 223 -20.23 4.30 15.04
CA PHE A 223 -19.17 4.55 14.06
C PHE A 223 -18.66 3.20 13.49
N LEU A 224 -17.98 3.25 12.35
CA LEU A 224 -17.59 2.07 11.57
C LEU A 224 -16.43 1.30 12.21
N ARG A 225 -15.41 2.02 12.69
CA ARG A 225 -14.21 1.45 13.34
C ARG A 225 -13.74 2.31 14.50
N ASP A 226 -13.16 1.69 15.52
CA ASP A 226 -12.40 2.36 16.59
C ASP A 226 -10.99 1.79 16.60
N ILE A 227 -10.03 2.56 16.08
CA ILE A 227 -8.65 2.08 15.98
C ILE A 227 -7.95 2.01 17.33
N SER A 228 -8.49 2.65 18.38
CA SER A 228 -7.97 2.51 19.75
C SER A 228 -8.49 1.26 20.45
N ASN A 229 -9.50 0.58 19.87
CA ASN A 229 -10.00 -0.70 20.33
C ASN A 229 -10.64 -1.53 19.19
N PRO A 230 -9.80 -2.12 18.30
CA PRO A 230 -10.28 -2.80 17.09
C PRO A 230 -11.29 -3.93 17.35
N THR A 231 -11.20 -4.60 18.51
CA THR A 231 -12.07 -5.73 18.85
C THR A 231 -13.54 -5.33 19.05
N ARG A 232 -13.85 -4.04 19.26
CA ARG A 232 -15.23 -3.56 19.33
C ARG A 232 -16.02 -3.79 18.03
N HIS A 233 -15.32 -3.97 16.92
CA HIS A 233 -15.90 -4.14 15.58
C HIS A 233 -15.46 -5.44 14.91
N GLY A 234 -15.01 -6.44 15.68
CA GLY A 234 -14.59 -7.74 15.14
C GLY A 234 -13.15 -7.80 14.63
N GLY A 235 -12.44 -6.67 14.61
CA GLY A 235 -11.03 -6.62 14.25
C GLY A 235 -10.11 -7.25 15.30
N ILE A 236 -8.88 -7.55 14.90
CA ILE A 236 -7.84 -8.07 15.81
C ILE A 236 -6.97 -6.94 16.36
N SER A 237 -6.56 -7.06 17.62
CA SER A 237 -5.77 -6.03 18.31
C SER A 237 -4.34 -6.46 18.67
N HIS A 238 -4.04 -7.76 18.60
CA HIS A 238 -2.74 -8.31 18.95
C HIS A 238 -2.34 -9.46 18.01
N THR A 239 -1.06 -9.59 17.68
CA THR A 239 -0.55 -10.63 16.75
C THR A 239 -0.84 -12.06 17.21
N GLU A 240 -0.85 -12.30 18.53
CA GLU A 240 -1.20 -13.61 19.10
C GLU A 240 -2.62 -14.09 18.73
N ASP A 241 -3.54 -13.17 18.42
CA ASP A 241 -4.92 -13.51 18.05
C ASP A 241 -5.04 -13.85 16.55
N LEU A 242 -4.00 -13.58 15.74
CA LEU A 242 -4.02 -13.74 14.29
C LEU A 242 -4.24 -15.20 13.86
N GLU A 243 -3.58 -16.16 14.51
CA GLU A 243 -3.74 -17.58 14.16
C GLU A 243 -5.17 -18.07 14.42
N ALA A 244 -5.73 -17.72 15.58
CA ALA A 244 -7.09 -18.08 15.95
C ALA A 244 -8.12 -17.43 15.00
N TYR A 245 -7.91 -16.16 14.64
CA TYR A 245 -8.73 -15.46 13.65
C TYR A 245 -8.66 -16.15 12.27
N MET A 246 -7.47 -16.49 11.78
CA MET A 246 -7.32 -17.17 10.49
C MET A 246 -7.99 -18.56 10.48
N LEU A 247 -7.92 -19.29 11.59
CA LEU A 247 -8.63 -20.57 11.74
C LEU A 247 -10.14 -20.38 11.72
N PHE A 248 -10.65 -19.35 12.42
CA PHE A 248 -12.07 -19.01 12.41
C PHE A 248 -12.54 -18.67 10.99
N ILE A 249 -11.89 -17.75 10.30
CA ILE A 249 -12.25 -17.33 8.94
C ILE A 249 -12.24 -18.52 7.95
N ARG A 250 -11.20 -19.37 8.02
CA ARG A 250 -11.15 -20.61 7.21
C ARG A 250 -12.30 -21.56 7.52
N SER A 251 -12.71 -21.68 8.78
CA SER A 251 -13.86 -22.51 9.16
C SER A 251 -15.17 -22.01 8.55
N GLN A 252 -15.26 -20.72 8.23
CA GLN A 252 -16.41 -20.08 7.58
C GLN A 252 -16.33 -20.12 6.04
N ASN A 253 -15.27 -20.69 5.45
CA ASN A 253 -14.95 -20.56 4.02
C ASN A 253 -14.95 -19.10 3.54
N ALA A 254 -14.54 -18.17 4.41
CA ALA A 254 -14.40 -16.75 4.09
C ALA A 254 -12.94 -16.40 3.80
N GLU A 255 -12.72 -15.25 3.15
CA GLU A 255 -11.40 -14.64 3.05
C GLU A 255 -11.17 -13.74 4.26
N ALA A 256 -9.91 -13.65 4.70
CA ALA A 256 -9.55 -12.78 5.82
C ALA A 256 -9.68 -11.33 5.40
N ASP A 257 -10.42 -10.56 6.20
CA ASP A 257 -10.59 -9.15 5.95
C ASP A 257 -9.32 -8.41 6.37
N HIS A 258 -8.74 -7.64 5.45
CA HIS A 258 -7.54 -6.87 5.72
C HIS A 258 -7.83 -5.70 6.68
N TYR A 259 -9.08 -5.22 6.78
CA TYR A 259 -9.50 -4.25 7.80
C TYR A 259 -9.35 -4.81 9.22
N ASP A 260 -9.77 -6.07 9.41
CA ASP A 260 -9.68 -6.73 10.72
C ASP A 260 -8.23 -6.91 11.13
N VAL A 261 -7.39 -7.38 10.21
CA VAL A 261 -5.96 -7.61 10.44
C VAL A 261 -5.20 -6.31 10.67
N GLY A 262 -5.59 -5.23 9.97
CA GLY A 262 -5.04 -3.89 10.14
C GLY A 262 -5.23 -3.32 11.55
N GLY A 263 -6.19 -3.83 12.32
CA GLY A 263 -6.43 -3.40 13.70
C GLY A 263 -5.19 -3.46 14.61
N ILE A 264 -4.27 -4.42 14.39
CA ILE A 264 -3.01 -4.53 15.14
C ILE A 264 -2.16 -3.25 14.98
N THR A 265 -1.93 -2.84 13.73
CA THR A 265 -1.05 -1.71 13.42
C THR A 265 -1.74 -0.38 13.69
N SER A 266 -3.05 -0.29 13.44
CA SER A 266 -3.84 0.91 13.78
C SER A 266 -3.88 1.15 15.30
N LEU A 267 -3.98 0.08 16.11
CA LEU A 267 -3.93 0.19 17.58
C LEU A 267 -2.54 0.62 18.07
N ALA A 268 -1.46 0.10 17.50
CA ALA A 268 -0.11 0.57 17.84
C ALA A 268 0.02 2.09 17.63
N TYR A 269 -0.52 2.61 16.52
CA TYR A 269 -0.55 4.05 16.29
C TYR A 269 -1.44 4.81 17.30
N ALA A 270 -2.62 4.28 17.63
CA ALA A 270 -3.46 4.90 18.66
C ALA A 270 -2.75 4.96 20.03
N LEU A 271 -2.01 3.92 20.41
CA LEU A 271 -1.18 3.90 21.62
C LEU A 271 -0.01 4.88 21.54
N MET A 272 0.62 5.05 20.37
CA MET A 272 1.63 6.10 20.16
C MET A 272 1.05 7.50 20.40
N VAL A 273 -0.15 7.78 19.88
CA VAL A 273 -0.80 9.09 20.00
C VAL A 273 -1.32 9.34 21.42
N ASN A 274 -2.11 8.43 21.96
CA ASN A 274 -2.87 8.61 23.20
C ASN A 274 -2.19 8.05 24.45
N GLY A 275 -1.16 7.23 24.28
CA GLY A 275 -0.59 6.45 25.38
C GLY A 275 -1.60 5.45 25.94
N GLY A 276 -1.40 5.08 27.21
CA GLY A 276 -2.26 4.12 27.92
C GLY A 276 -1.82 2.67 27.73
N GLN A 277 -2.72 1.75 28.08
CA GLN A 277 -2.49 0.30 28.00
C GLN A 277 -3.22 -0.30 26.80
N HIS A 278 -2.80 -1.48 26.36
CA HIS A 278 -3.57 -2.22 25.37
C HIS A 278 -5.00 -2.49 25.92
N PRO A 279 -6.08 -2.15 25.19
CA PRO A 279 -7.45 -2.15 25.70
C PRO A 279 -7.95 -3.53 26.18
N VAL A 280 -7.53 -4.60 25.51
CA VAL A 280 -7.91 -5.98 25.83
C VAL A 280 -6.85 -6.74 26.64
N LYS A 281 -5.56 -6.62 26.28
CA LYS A 281 -4.46 -7.39 26.87
C LYS A 281 -3.84 -6.73 28.12
N GLY A 282 -4.09 -5.45 28.36
CA GLY A 282 -3.47 -4.70 29.46
C GLY A 282 -1.98 -4.42 29.19
N GLY A 283 -1.13 -4.64 30.20
CA GLY A 283 0.32 -4.43 30.09
C GLY A 283 0.81 -3.12 30.70
N ASP A 284 2.01 -2.70 30.35
CA ASP A 284 2.57 -1.42 30.82
C ASP A 284 1.81 -0.24 30.20
N SER A 285 1.65 0.84 30.96
CA SER A 285 1.05 2.07 30.45
C SER A 285 2.09 2.88 29.68
N LEU A 286 1.75 3.29 28.47
CA LEU A 286 2.59 4.11 27.62
C LEU A 286 2.31 5.60 27.85
N GLU A 287 3.35 6.41 27.74
CA GLU A 287 3.23 7.86 27.72
C GLU A 287 2.76 8.33 26.32
N PRO A 288 1.82 9.30 26.23
CA PRO A 288 1.34 9.82 24.96
C PRO A 288 2.40 10.66 24.24
N MET A 289 2.53 10.49 22.92
CA MET A 289 3.34 11.38 22.08
C MET A 289 2.49 12.44 21.33
N GLY A 290 1.18 12.24 21.25
CA GLY A 290 0.25 13.09 20.51
C GLY A 290 0.32 12.91 18.99
N PHE A 291 -0.68 13.46 18.29
CA PHE A 291 -0.83 13.31 16.83
C PHE A 291 0.38 13.82 16.06
N LYS A 292 0.88 15.02 16.42
CA LYS A 292 2.00 15.65 15.73
C LYS A 292 3.22 14.74 15.66
N THR A 293 3.69 14.28 16.81
CA THR A 293 4.90 13.48 16.93
C THR A 293 4.73 12.13 16.25
N SER A 294 3.67 11.39 16.59
CA SER A 294 3.41 10.05 16.06
C SER A 294 3.28 10.05 14.54
N PHE A 295 2.54 11.00 13.98
CA PHE A 295 2.34 11.07 12.54
C PHE A 295 3.54 11.68 11.79
N SER A 296 4.35 12.52 12.45
CA SER A 296 5.63 12.97 11.85
C SER A 296 6.62 11.83 11.69
N ILE A 297 6.63 10.86 12.61
CA ILE A 297 7.43 9.62 12.50
C ILE A 297 6.96 8.80 11.29
N LEU A 298 5.65 8.63 11.11
CA LEU A 298 5.07 7.99 9.91
C LEU A 298 5.49 8.72 8.64
N MET A 299 5.35 10.04 8.60
CA MET A 299 5.73 10.81 7.42
C MET A 299 7.23 10.77 7.11
N TYR A 300 8.09 10.61 8.11
CA TYR A 300 9.50 10.37 7.86
C TYR A 300 9.72 9.04 7.14
N VAL A 301 9.04 7.96 7.56
CA VAL A 301 9.10 6.64 6.88
C VAL A 301 8.70 6.79 5.42
N ILE A 302 7.54 7.40 5.15
CA ILE A 302 7.00 7.59 3.80
C ILE A 302 7.92 8.47 2.93
N LYS A 303 8.34 9.64 3.44
CA LYS A 303 9.20 10.57 2.70
C LYS A 303 10.55 10.00 2.33
N ASN A 304 11.14 9.22 3.23
CA ASN A 304 12.46 8.62 3.02
C ASN A 304 12.36 7.23 2.36
N LYS A 305 11.15 6.79 2.00
CA LYS A 305 10.88 5.48 1.39
C LYS A 305 11.60 4.35 2.13
N LEU A 306 11.53 4.39 3.46
CA LEU A 306 12.13 3.34 4.27
C LEU A 306 11.42 2.02 3.94
N PRO A 307 12.17 0.92 3.72
CA PRO A 307 11.58 -0.31 3.22
C PRO A 307 10.71 -0.98 4.29
N PHE A 308 9.48 -1.34 3.93
CA PHE A 308 8.64 -2.21 4.73
C PHE A 308 7.69 -3.06 3.88
N ASN A 309 7.43 -4.29 4.33
CA ASN A 309 6.53 -5.24 3.68
C ASN A 309 5.53 -5.88 4.65
N ASP A 310 5.82 -5.88 5.94
CA ASP A 310 5.01 -6.49 7.01
C ASP A 310 5.02 -5.60 8.28
N ASN A 311 4.26 -6.00 9.29
CA ASN A 311 4.10 -5.23 10.53
C ASN A 311 5.44 -5.04 11.25
N GLU A 312 6.30 -6.06 11.28
CA GLU A 312 7.61 -6.00 11.92
C GLU A 312 8.57 -5.04 11.20
N ASP A 313 8.59 -5.07 9.87
CA ASP A 313 9.34 -4.13 9.05
C ASP A 313 8.82 -2.70 9.27
N PHE A 314 7.51 -2.49 9.24
CA PHE A 314 6.89 -1.18 9.42
C PHE A 314 7.17 -0.61 10.82
N ALA A 315 7.02 -1.43 11.86
CA ALA A 315 7.38 -1.08 13.24
C ALA A 315 8.86 -0.69 13.38
N SER A 316 9.75 -1.44 12.71
CA SER A 316 11.18 -1.17 12.71
C SER A 316 11.52 0.13 11.95
N ALA A 317 10.84 0.40 10.84
CA ALA A 317 11.00 1.64 10.08
C ALA A 317 10.55 2.87 10.89
N LEU A 318 9.42 2.78 11.60
CA LEU A 318 8.94 3.84 12.50
C LEU A 318 9.91 4.05 13.68
N ALA A 319 10.38 2.97 14.32
CA ALA A 319 11.34 3.08 15.41
C ALA A 319 12.67 3.70 14.94
N TYR A 320 13.14 3.35 13.75
CA TYR A 320 14.30 3.97 13.12
C TYR A 320 14.06 5.45 12.83
N ALA A 321 12.90 5.81 12.26
CA ALA A 321 12.52 7.20 12.01
C ALA A 321 12.51 8.02 13.30
N ALA A 322 11.88 7.52 14.37
CA ALA A 322 11.86 8.16 15.68
C ALA A 322 13.27 8.34 16.25
N SER A 323 14.12 7.31 16.12
CA SER A 323 15.53 7.38 16.55
C SER A 323 16.32 8.47 15.80
N ASN A 324 16.11 8.62 14.50
CA ASN A 324 16.79 9.66 13.71
C ASN A 324 16.27 11.07 13.99
N MET A 325 14.97 11.21 14.25
CA MET A 325 14.35 12.50 14.50
C MET A 325 14.61 13.02 15.91
N TYR A 326 14.62 12.13 16.91
CA TYR A 326 14.60 12.51 18.32
C TYR A 326 15.73 11.88 19.16
N GLY A 327 16.41 10.84 18.63
CA GLY A 327 17.51 10.13 19.27
C GLY A 327 17.13 8.73 19.76
N ALA A 328 18.08 7.80 19.77
CA ALA A 328 17.86 6.40 20.14
C ALA A 328 17.46 6.14 21.60
N GLN A 329 17.54 7.15 22.47
CA GLN A 329 17.12 7.07 23.89
C GLN A 329 15.99 8.05 24.21
N SER A 330 15.37 8.63 23.17
CA SER A 330 14.27 9.56 23.35
C SER A 330 12.98 8.84 23.74
N LEU A 331 12.05 9.55 24.34
CA LEU A 331 10.73 9.01 24.67
C LEU A 331 9.97 8.61 23.41
N GLU A 332 10.21 9.28 22.29
CA GLU A 332 9.57 9.00 21.01
C GLU A 332 10.02 7.67 20.42
N HIS A 333 11.32 7.39 20.45
CA HIS A 333 11.84 6.10 20.01
C HIS A 333 11.35 4.98 20.92
N LEU A 334 11.50 5.14 22.24
CA LEU A 334 11.09 4.13 23.21
C LEU A 334 9.58 3.90 23.21
N GLY A 335 8.78 4.96 23.08
CA GLY A 335 7.33 4.92 22.98
C GLY A 335 6.85 4.21 21.71
N THR A 336 7.50 4.48 20.57
CA THR A 336 7.22 3.74 19.32
C THR A 336 7.50 2.24 19.48
N VAL A 337 8.66 1.87 20.04
CA VAL A 337 8.99 0.46 20.31
C VAL A 337 7.99 -0.18 21.27
N ALA A 338 7.65 0.51 22.36
CA ALA A 338 6.71 0.02 23.35
C ALA A 338 5.31 -0.19 22.76
N ALA A 339 4.84 0.70 21.89
CA ALA A 339 3.50 0.62 21.29
C ALA A 339 3.35 -0.61 20.39
N PHE A 340 4.35 -0.89 19.55
CA PHE A 340 4.33 -2.10 18.72
C PHE A 340 4.51 -3.37 19.54
N ASN A 341 5.36 -3.36 20.57
CA ASN A 341 5.48 -4.49 21.49
C ASN A 341 4.16 -4.78 22.22
N ALA A 342 3.39 -3.75 22.59
CA ALA A 342 2.11 -3.89 23.28
C ALA A 342 1.06 -4.65 22.43
N VAL A 343 1.14 -4.56 21.09
CA VAL A 343 0.29 -5.31 20.16
C VAL A 343 0.95 -6.60 19.63
N GLY A 344 2.08 -7.00 20.22
CA GLY A 344 2.78 -8.24 19.90
C GLY A 344 3.63 -8.19 18.64
N VAL A 345 3.96 -6.99 18.13
CA VAL A 345 4.85 -6.81 16.98
C VAL A 345 6.25 -6.48 17.47
N SER A 346 7.23 -7.32 17.12
CA SER A 346 8.61 -7.14 17.57
C SER A 346 9.37 -6.14 16.70
N VAL A 347 9.92 -5.10 17.33
CA VAL A 347 10.88 -4.19 16.68
C VAL A 347 12.27 -4.81 16.67
N THR A 348 12.90 -4.88 15.50
CA THR A 348 14.25 -5.44 15.34
C THR A 348 15.21 -4.31 14.97
N ALA A 349 16.29 -4.18 15.74
CA ALA A 349 17.20 -3.05 15.64
C ALA A 349 18.22 -3.21 14.50
N ILE A 350 17.83 -3.03 13.24
CA ILE A 350 18.78 -2.75 12.14
C ILE A 350 18.09 -1.98 11.01
N MET A 351 18.67 -0.86 10.56
CA MET A 351 19.14 -0.58 9.17
C MET A 351 19.74 0.84 9.12
N PRO A 352 20.74 1.21 8.26
CA PRO A 352 20.91 0.74 6.86
C PRO A 352 22.39 0.57 6.37
N PRO A 353 22.65 0.38 5.04
CA PRO A 353 22.91 1.54 4.16
C PRO A 353 22.14 1.45 2.82
N ALA A 354 21.87 2.50 2.04
CA ALA A 354 21.92 3.95 2.20
C ALA A 354 20.89 4.56 1.23
N VAL A 355 20.35 5.73 1.54
CA VAL A 355 19.86 6.66 0.50
C VAL A 355 21.06 7.00 -0.39
N PRO A 356 20.97 6.98 -1.73
CA PRO A 356 22.04 7.48 -2.59
C PRO A 356 22.35 8.91 -2.19
N THR A 357 23.53 9.14 -1.61
CA THR A 357 24.06 10.49 -1.47
C THR A 357 24.24 11.04 -2.87
N GLU A 358 23.49 12.09 -3.19
CA GLU A 358 23.84 12.99 -4.28
C GLU A 358 25.32 13.36 -4.10
N PRO A 359 26.16 13.29 -5.15
CA PRO A 359 27.59 13.52 -5.00
C PRO A 359 27.81 14.90 -4.40
N THR A 360 28.23 14.94 -3.15
CA THR A 360 28.78 16.13 -2.53
C THR A 360 29.99 16.53 -3.37
N VAL A 361 29.80 17.57 -4.18
CA VAL A 361 30.92 18.30 -4.77
C VAL A 361 31.81 18.71 -3.60
N PRO A 362 33.10 18.34 -3.57
CA PRO A 362 33.98 18.73 -2.49
C PRO A 362 33.95 20.26 -2.39
N ASP A 363 33.64 20.74 -1.19
CA ASP A 363 33.71 22.13 -0.81
C ASP A 363 35.17 22.60 -0.97
N VAL A 364 35.46 23.13 -2.15
CA VAL A 364 36.65 23.94 -2.36
C VAL A 364 36.33 25.29 -1.77
N SER A 365 36.80 25.50 -0.54
CA SER A 365 36.77 26.81 0.10
C SER A 365 37.45 27.83 -0.81
N LEU A 366 36.63 28.61 -1.52
CA LEU A 366 37.08 29.79 -2.23
C LEU A 366 37.38 30.87 -1.19
N PRO A 367 38.56 31.51 -1.23
CA PRO A 367 38.87 32.61 -0.32
C PRO A 367 37.85 33.74 -0.49
N ALA A 368 37.45 34.34 0.62
CA ALA A 368 36.53 35.48 0.67
C ALA A 368 36.99 36.59 -0.31
N PRO A 369 36.07 37.14 -1.13
CA PRO A 369 36.40 38.27 -1.98
C PRO A 369 36.62 39.53 -1.12
N PRO A 370 37.56 40.42 -1.49
CA PRO A 370 37.72 41.71 -0.83
C PRO A 370 36.46 42.57 -0.99
N LEU A 371 36.11 43.27 0.08
CA LEU A 371 35.10 44.33 0.09
C LEU A 371 35.42 45.36 -0.99
N GLU A 372 34.54 45.50 -1.98
CA GLU A 372 34.63 46.53 -3.00
C GLU A 372 33.34 47.35 -3.05
N GLN A 373 33.55 48.66 -3.12
CA GLN A 373 32.63 49.75 -2.79
C GLN A 373 31.44 49.87 -3.74
N GLU A 374 30.33 50.39 -3.23
CA GLU A 374 29.21 50.91 -4.04
C GLU A 374 29.68 52.02 -4.99
N PRO A 375 29.12 52.04 -6.22
CA PRO A 375 28.66 53.33 -6.72
C PRO A 375 27.31 53.28 -7.46
N SER A 376 26.42 54.15 -6.98
CA SER A 376 25.50 55.06 -7.70
C SER A 376 24.64 54.61 -8.89
N VAL A 377 23.34 54.76 -8.66
CA VAL A 377 22.18 54.83 -9.58
C VAL A 377 22.37 55.84 -10.73
N PRO A 378 21.85 55.54 -11.93
CA PRO A 378 20.92 56.49 -12.57
C PRO A 378 19.62 55.85 -13.11
N THR A 379 18.59 56.68 -13.11
CA THR A 379 17.16 56.52 -13.49
C THR A 379 16.94 56.29 -15.02
N PRO A 380 15.71 55.92 -15.45
CA PRO A 380 15.44 55.15 -16.67
C PRO A 380 15.22 56.02 -17.92
N ASP A 381 15.37 55.39 -19.09
CA ASP A 381 14.91 55.95 -20.35
C ASP A 381 13.95 55.01 -21.08
N VAL A 382 12.92 55.62 -21.66
CA VAL A 382 11.72 55.04 -22.26
C VAL A 382 11.99 54.80 -23.74
N SER A 383 11.59 53.65 -24.29
CA SER A 383 11.21 53.58 -25.71
C SER A 383 10.38 52.34 -26.07
N VAL A 384 9.24 52.62 -26.69
CA VAL A 384 8.34 51.72 -27.43
C VAL A 384 8.82 51.65 -28.89
N PRO A 385 8.65 50.53 -29.61
CA PRO A 385 7.84 50.66 -30.83
C PRO A 385 6.93 49.47 -31.20
N THR A 386 5.90 49.88 -31.92
CA THR A 386 4.70 49.29 -32.53
C THR A 386 4.93 48.43 -33.80
N SER A 387 4.06 47.41 -33.97
CA SER A 387 3.50 46.69 -35.17
C SER A 387 4.32 46.54 -36.48
N THR A 388 4.17 45.50 -37.32
CA THR A 388 2.98 45.08 -38.14
C THR A 388 3.38 43.83 -38.99
N PRO A 389 2.45 43.03 -39.57
CA PRO A 389 2.67 41.71 -40.18
C PRO A 389 2.74 41.72 -41.72
N ILE A 390 3.05 40.58 -42.38
CA ILE A 390 2.85 40.30 -43.84
C ILE A 390 3.10 38.78 -44.14
N PRO A 391 2.61 38.21 -45.27
CA PRO A 391 1.71 37.04 -45.30
C PRO A 391 2.22 35.76 -46.01
N THR A 392 1.31 34.77 -46.03
CA THR A 392 1.05 33.58 -46.87
C THR A 392 1.62 33.58 -48.30
N ASP A 393 2.09 32.41 -48.81
CA ASP A 393 1.41 31.59 -49.86
C ASP A 393 2.27 30.43 -50.44
N THR A 394 1.57 29.39 -50.92
CA THR A 394 1.80 28.48 -52.10
C THR A 394 2.63 27.16 -52.07
N SER A 395 1.87 26.06 -52.21
CA SER A 395 1.89 24.97 -53.24
C SER A 395 2.96 23.82 -53.31
N GLU A 396 2.46 22.58 -53.14
CA GLU A 396 2.63 21.25 -53.83
C GLU A 396 3.64 21.03 -55.00
N PRO A 397 3.98 19.79 -55.50
CA PRO A 397 3.26 18.48 -55.43
C PRO A 397 4.06 17.13 -55.36
N ASN A 398 3.30 16.02 -55.16
CA ASN A 398 3.38 14.64 -55.71
C ASN A 398 4.57 13.66 -55.52
N ARG A 399 4.26 12.47 -54.97
CA ARG A 399 4.71 11.15 -55.51
C ARG A 399 3.82 9.96 -55.05
N PRO A 400 3.44 9.00 -55.93
CA PRO A 400 2.61 7.85 -55.59
C PRO A 400 3.41 6.65 -55.09
N GLN A 401 2.84 5.87 -54.17
CA GLN A 401 3.31 4.52 -53.82
C GLN A 401 2.17 3.50 -53.84
N THR A 402 2.48 2.37 -54.47
CA THR A 402 1.67 1.20 -54.80
C THR A 402 1.49 0.24 -53.62
N THR A 403 0.28 -0.30 -53.43
CA THR A 403 -0.06 -1.39 -52.51
C THR A 403 -0.11 -2.75 -53.21
N PRO A 404 0.24 -3.87 -52.53
CA PRO A 404 -0.12 -5.22 -52.96
C PRO A 404 -1.41 -5.71 -52.27
N SER A 405 -2.18 -6.50 -53.00
CA SER A 405 -3.51 -7.03 -52.65
C SER A 405 -3.49 -8.02 -51.47
N ALA A 406 -4.36 -7.79 -50.48
CA ALA A 406 -4.73 -8.75 -49.44
C ALA A 406 -6.17 -9.25 -49.65
N LEU A 407 -6.42 -10.52 -49.34
CA LEU A 407 -7.75 -11.15 -49.40
C LEU A 407 -8.76 -10.36 -48.56
N SER A 408 -9.81 -9.84 -49.18
CA SER A 408 -10.94 -9.22 -48.48
C SER A 408 -11.93 -10.29 -48.02
N LEU A 409 -11.90 -10.61 -46.72
CA LEU A 409 -13.02 -11.24 -46.04
C LEU A 409 -14.05 -10.16 -45.73
N ASN A 410 -15.27 -10.29 -46.26
CA ASN A 410 -16.34 -9.32 -46.02
C ASN A 410 -16.71 -9.32 -44.53
N GLY A 411 -16.42 -8.20 -43.85
CA GLY A 411 -16.64 -7.97 -42.41
C GLY A 411 -17.99 -8.41 -41.82
N PRO A 412 -19.12 -8.37 -42.55
CA PRO A 412 -20.40 -8.83 -42.00
C PRO A 412 -20.45 -10.33 -41.65
N MET A 413 -19.71 -11.19 -42.36
CA MET A 413 -19.73 -12.64 -42.09
C MET A 413 -18.93 -13.01 -40.83
N VAL A 414 -17.82 -12.33 -40.58
CA VAL A 414 -16.97 -12.57 -39.40
C VAL A 414 -17.68 -12.15 -38.12
N LEU A 415 -18.40 -11.02 -38.17
CA LEU A 415 -19.22 -10.52 -37.05
C LEU A 415 -20.39 -11.46 -36.70
N MET A 416 -21.05 -12.08 -37.68
CA MET A 416 -22.12 -13.05 -37.39
C MET A 416 -21.59 -14.36 -36.79
N MET A 417 -20.43 -14.85 -37.23
CA MET A 417 -19.84 -16.07 -36.66
C MET A 417 -19.34 -15.85 -35.23
N LEU A 418 -18.72 -14.70 -34.94
CA LEU A 418 -18.29 -14.37 -33.58
C LEU A 418 -19.49 -14.13 -32.65
N GLY A 419 -20.53 -13.43 -33.11
CA GLY A 419 -21.75 -13.20 -32.34
C GLY A 419 -22.48 -14.50 -31.96
N GLY A 420 -22.52 -15.48 -32.87
CA GLY A 420 -23.14 -16.79 -32.59
C GLY A 420 -22.42 -17.60 -31.52
N VAL A 421 -21.08 -17.53 -31.47
CA VAL A 421 -20.28 -18.26 -30.46
C VAL A 421 -20.43 -17.62 -29.08
N VAL A 422 -20.49 -16.29 -28.99
CA VAL A 422 -20.67 -15.58 -27.72
C VAL A 422 -22.04 -15.90 -27.11
N VAL A 423 -23.12 -15.88 -27.90
CA VAL A 423 -24.47 -16.21 -27.40
C VAL A 423 -24.55 -17.65 -26.89
N LEU A 424 -23.89 -18.61 -27.57
CA LEU A 424 -23.88 -20.00 -27.12
C LEU A 424 -23.11 -20.19 -25.80
N LEU A 425 -22.01 -19.47 -25.61
CA LEU A 425 -21.25 -19.48 -24.36
C LEU A 425 -22.04 -18.83 -23.22
N SER A 426 -22.73 -17.72 -23.46
CA SER A 426 -23.58 -17.05 -22.45
C SER A 426 -24.72 -17.93 -21.96
N VAL A 427 -25.41 -18.64 -22.87
CA VAL A 427 -26.50 -19.56 -22.49
C VAL A 427 -25.98 -20.74 -21.65
N THR A 428 -24.77 -21.23 -21.95
CA THR A 428 -24.16 -22.34 -21.21
C THR A 428 -23.76 -21.92 -19.78
N VAL A 429 -23.22 -20.71 -19.62
CA VAL A 429 -22.89 -20.15 -18.30
C VAL A 429 -24.14 -19.92 -17.46
N ILE A 430 -25.21 -19.36 -18.04
CA ILE A 430 -26.48 -19.12 -17.32
C ILE A 430 -27.09 -20.43 -16.81
N LEU A 431 -27.06 -21.51 -17.61
CA LEU A 431 -27.58 -22.81 -17.21
C LEU A 431 -26.74 -23.48 -16.11
N LEU A 432 -25.43 -23.27 -16.09
CA LEU A 432 -24.53 -23.79 -15.05
C LEU A 432 -24.64 -22.98 -13.74
N SER A 433 -24.77 -21.65 -13.82
CA SER A 433 -24.93 -20.77 -12.66
C SER A 433 -26.28 -20.94 -11.96
N GLY A 434 -27.36 -21.14 -12.73
CA GLY A 434 -28.70 -21.36 -12.17
C GLY A 434 -28.84 -22.66 -11.34
N LYS A 435 -27.98 -23.66 -11.59
CA LYS A 435 -27.95 -24.90 -10.81
C LYS A 435 -27.19 -24.73 -9.49
N ARG A 436 -26.08 -23.98 -9.51
CA ARG A 436 -25.24 -23.69 -8.35
C ARG A 436 -25.91 -22.74 -7.35
N ASN A 437 -26.65 -21.73 -7.82
CA ASN A 437 -27.38 -20.80 -6.93
C ASN A 437 -28.51 -21.46 -6.12
N LYS A 438 -29.14 -22.52 -6.65
CA LYS A 438 -30.17 -23.26 -5.91
C LYS A 438 -29.61 -24.10 -4.77
N GLU A 439 -28.38 -24.59 -4.91
CA GLU A 439 -27.68 -25.35 -3.87
C GLU A 439 -27.13 -24.41 -2.77
N VAL A 440 -26.63 -23.24 -3.15
CA VAL A 440 -26.14 -22.22 -2.21
C VAL A 440 -27.29 -21.60 -1.39
N GLN A 441 -28.43 -21.28 -2.01
CA GLN A 441 -29.59 -20.76 -1.26
C GLN A 441 -30.25 -21.79 -0.32
N ALA A 442 -30.10 -23.09 -0.59
CA ALA A 442 -30.53 -24.12 0.33
C ALA A 442 -29.61 -24.22 1.56
N GLN A 443 -28.30 -23.97 1.40
CA GLN A 443 -27.33 -23.96 2.49
C GLN A 443 -27.39 -22.68 3.35
N MET A 444 -27.69 -21.52 2.74
CA MET A 444 -27.79 -20.25 3.47
C MET A 444 -29.01 -20.17 4.41
N ARG A 445 -30.06 -20.97 4.19
CA ARG A 445 -31.22 -21.03 5.11
C ARG A 445 -30.95 -21.82 6.40
N GLU A 446 -29.85 -22.56 6.50
CA GLU A 446 -29.49 -23.32 7.71
C GLU A 446 -28.48 -22.59 8.62
N ALA A 447 -27.91 -21.46 8.19
CA ALA A 447 -26.76 -20.81 8.85
C ALA A 447 -27.10 -19.47 9.55
N ASP A 448 -28.35 -19.26 9.98
CA ASP A 448 -28.78 -18.05 10.70
C ASP A 448 -28.21 -18.05 12.14
N VAL A 449 -26.97 -17.58 12.30
CA VAL A 449 -26.35 -17.28 13.60
C VAL A 449 -25.85 -15.83 13.59
N PRO A 450 -26.19 -15.00 14.60
CA PRO A 450 -25.80 -13.58 14.61
C PRO A 450 -24.28 -13.39 14.64
N PHE A 451 -23.78 -12.49 13.80
CA PHE A 451 -22.40 -12.05 13.73
C PHE A 451 -22.03 -11.36 15.05
N GLY A 452 -21.11 -11.94 15.83
CA GLY A 452 -20.61 -11.37 17.09
C GLY A 452 -20.44 -12.38 18.24
N ALA A 453 -21.31 -13.38 18.36
CA ALA A 453 -21.25 -14.32 19.50
C ALA A 453 -20.19 -15.43 19.36
N GLY A 454 -19.75 -15.72 18.12
CA GLY A 454 -18.85 -16.84 17.82
C GLY A 454 -17.39 -16.58 18.21
N LEU A 455 -16.87 -15.37 17.96
CA LEU A 455 -15.44 -15.06 18.14
C LEU A 455 -15.05 -15.06 19.63
N ASP A 456 -15.86 -14.45 20.49
CA ASP A 456 -15.64 -14.45 21.94
C ASP A 456 -15.64 -15.86 22.54
N THR A 457 -16.48 -16.74 22.01
CA THR A 457 -16.59 -18.13 22.48
C THR A 457 -15.35 -18.94 22.09
N VAL A 458 -14.85 -18.76 20.86
CA VAL A 458 -13.63 -19.43 20.36
C VAL A 458 -12.36 -18.91 21.09
N LEU A 459 -12.30 -17.60 21.38
CA LEU A 459 -11.19 -17.00 22.14
C LEU A 459 -11.18 -17.43 23.61
N GLN A 460 -12.35 -17.72 24.20
CA GLN A 460 -12.45 -18.23 25.58
C GLN A 460 -12.13 -19.73 25.70
N ASP A 461 -12.55 -20.58 24.76
CA ASP A 461 -12.35 -22.04 24.87
C ASP A 461 -10.88 -22.46 24.71
N ASN A 462 -10.08 -21.71 23.96
CA ASN A 462 -8.64 -21.96 23.83
C ASN A 462 -7.81 -21.63 25.10
N ARG A 463 -8.42 -21.04 26.16
CA ARG A 463 -7.74 -20.78 27.45
C ARG A 463 -7.80 -21.93 28.44
N LYS A 464 -8.50 -23.03 28.16
CA LYS A 464 -8.50 -24.22 29.02
C LYS A 464 -7.39 -25.19 28.60
N VAL A 465 -6.17 -24.91 29.05
CA VAL A 465 -5.08 -25.90 29.03
C VAL A 465 -5.40 -27.01 30.03
N GLU A 466 -5.87 -28.14 29.51
CA GLU A 466 -6.04 -29.37 30.27
C GLU A 466 -4.66 -29.96 30.61
N LYS A 467 -4.39 -30.16 31.90
CA LYS A 467 -3.14 -30.75 32.40
C LYS A 467 -2.97 -32.16 31.83
N THR A 468 -1.96 -32.35 30.99
CA THR A 468 -1.61 -33.66 30.43
C THR A 468 -0.98 -34.56 31.50
N PRO A 469 -1.29 -35.87 31.55
CA PRO A 469 -0.69 -36.79 32.52
C PRO A 469 0.77 -37.13 32.17
N HIS A 470 1.59 -37.27 33.21
CA HIS A 470 2.99 -37.66 33.14
C HIS A 470 3.17 -39.07 32.52
N VAL A 471 3.85 -39.16 31.38
CA VAL A 471 4.28 -40.41 30.74
C VAL A 471 5.73 -40.71 31.17
N PRO A 472 6.06 -41.93 31.61
CA PRO A 472 7.41 -42.26 32.07
C PRO A 472 8.41 -42.39 30.91
N ASP A 473 9.65 -41.98 31.17
CA ASP A 473 10.75 -41.89 30.19
C ASP A 473 11.04 -43.19 29.42
N PRO A 474 11.19 -43.14 28.09
CA PRO A 474 11.68 -44.27 27.31
C PRO A 474 13.21 -44.43 27.45
N LYS A 475 13.65 -45.68 27.62
CA LYS A 475 15.06 -46.08 27.72
C LYS A 475 15.87 -45.71 26.45
N PRO A 476 17.16 -45.37 26.58
CA PRO A 476 17.97 -44.89 25.46
C PRO A 476 18.34 -46.05 24.52
N ASN A 477 17.89 -45.96 23.27
CA ASN A 477 18.42 -46.79 22.19
C ASN A 477 19.73 -46.18 21.67
N ILE A 478 20.80 -46.98 21.74
CA ILE A 478 22.12 -46.66 21.19
C ILE A 478 22.02 -46.62 19.66
N VAL A 479 21.96 -45.42 19.08
CA VAL A 479 22.05 -45.21 17.64
C VAL A 479 23.53 -45.27 17.23
N LYS A 480 23.84 -46.20 16.32
CA LYS A 480 25.16 -46.27 15.67
C LYS A 480 25.36 -45.01 14.81
N THR A 481 26.33 -44.18 15.18
CA THR A 481 26.78 -43.02 14.40
C THR A 481 27.31 -43.48 13.03
N HIS A 482 26.51 -43.26 11.99
CA HIS A 482 26.99 -43.31 10.62
C HIS A 482 27.75 -42.01 10.35
N LYS A 483 28.98 -42.11 9.81
CA LYS A 483 29.68 -40.95 9.25
C LYS A 483 28.85 -40.45 8.07
N ILE A 484 28.18 -39.30 8.24
CA ILE A 484 27.43 -38.62 7.19
C ILE A 484 28.45 -37.98 6.25
N ALA A 485 28.36 -38.25 4.95
CA ALA A 485 29.12 -37.56 3.93
C ALA A 485 28.54 -36.14 3.81
N THR A 486 29.36 -35.11 3.97
CA THR A 486 28.94 -33.72 3.78
C THR A 486 29.08 -33.36 2.29
N GLU A 487 27.99 -33.44 1.54
CA GLU A 487 27.92 -32.75 0.25
C GLU A 487 27.58 -31.26 0.47
N GLN A 488 28.27 -30.38 -0.25
CA GLN A 488 28.10 -28.92 -0.17
C GLN A 488 27.23 -28.45 -1.34
N LEU A 489 26.29 -27.53 -1.10
CA LEU A 489 25.60 -26.82 -2.18
C LEU A 489 26.32 -25.51 -2.49
N ARG A 490 26.34 -25.16 -3.78
CA ARG A 490 26.75 -23.82 -4.24
C ARG A 490 25.52 -22.96 -4.42
N LEU A 491 25.45 -21.86 -3.67
CA LEU A 491 24.50 -20.75 -3.88
C LEU A 491 25.20 -19.64 -4.65
N ASP A 492 24.64 -19.25 -5.80
CA ASP A 492 25.15 -18.15 -6.62
C ASP A 492 24.11 -17.03 -6.69
N ILE A 493 24.43 -15.85 -6.16
CA ILE A 493 23.56 -14.68 -6.13
C ILE A 493 24.20 -13.58 -6.97
N ASN A 494 23.60 -13.29 -8.12
CA ASN A 494 24.08 -12.27 -9.06
C ASN A 494 25.58 -12.38 -9.38
N GLY A 495 26.10 -13.61 -9.53
CA GLY A 495 27.50 -13.90 -9.87
C GLY A 495 28.44 -14.03 -8.66
N TYR A 496 27.95 -13.83 -7.44
CA TYR A 496 28.69 -14.16 -6.23
C TYR A 496 28.30 -15.55 -5.74
N ALA A 497 29.24 -16.49 -5.85
CA ALA A 497 29.03 -17.88 -5.47
C ALA A 497 29.63 -18.19 -4.11
N LYS A 498 28.85 -18.84 -3.25
CA LYS A 498 29.28 -19.35 -1.96
C LYS A 498 28.90 -20.81 -1.78
N MET A 499 29.81 -21.55 -1.16
CA MET A 499 29.56 -22.91 -0.70
C MET A 499 28.85 -22.85 0.64
N VAL A 500 27.70 -23.49 0.74
CA VAL A 500 26.95 -23.62 1.99
C VAL A 500 26.94 -25.09 2.41
N GLU A 501 27.48 -25.35 3.60
CA GLU A 501 27.48 -26.69 4.19
C GLU A 501 26.10 -26.99 4.76
N LEU A 502 25.40 -27.93 4.13
CA LEU A 502 24.09 -28.39 4.60
C LEU A 502 24.28 -29.60 5.51
N GLN A 503 24.72 -29.36 6.74
CA GLN A 503 24.75 -30.39 7.77
C GLN A 503 23.33 -30.61 8.32
N ASN A 504 22.48 -31.34 7.60
CA ASN A 504 21.07 -31.56 7.99
C ASN A 504 20.28 -30.26 8.30
N SER A 505 20.75 -29.12 7.78
CA SER A 505 20.24 -27.79 8.08
C SER A 505 19.55 -27.19 6.86
N CYS A 506 18.45 -26.49 7.11
CA CYS A 506 17.80 -25.64 6.14
C CYS A 506 18.58 -24.33 6.01
N VAL A 507 18.67 -23.77 4.81
CA VAL A 507 19.15 -22.40 4.61
C VAL A 507 17.97 -21.50 4.37
N GLU A 508 17.83 -20.47 5.19
CA GLU A 508 16.91 -19.40 4.90
C GLU A 508 17.63 -18.29 4.16
N VAL A 509 16.93 -17.67 3.21
CA VAL A 509 17.41 -16.52 2.44
C VAL A 509 16.38 -15.40 2.55
N GLY A 510 16.86 -14.18 2.77
CA GLY A 510 16.06 -12.98 2.94
C GLY A 510 16.95 -11.76 3.19
N ARG A 511 16.37 -10.58 3.39
CA ARG A 511 17.17 -9.34 3.61
C ARG A 511 17.94 -9.34 4.93
N THR A 512 17.48 -10.08 5.93
CA THR A 512 18.12 -10.09 7.23
C THR A 512 19.31 -11.03 7.23
N ALA A 513 20.39 -10.66 7.92
CA ALA A 513 21.51 -11.55 8.16
C ALA A 513 21.02 -12.77 8.95
N LEU A 514 20.97 -13.92 8.29
CA LEU A 514 20.66 -15.20 8.90
C LEU A 514 21.97 -15.86 9.33
N ALA A 515 21.98 -16.56 10.46
CA ALA A 515 23.19 -17.15 11.04
C ALA A 515 23.94 -18.10 10.08
N ASP A 516 23.25 -18.61 9.06
CA ASP A 516 23.74 -19.59 8.10
C ASP A 516 24.25 -18.99 6.78
N ILE A 517 24.20 -17.66 6.60
CA ILE A 517 24.72 -16.96 5.41
C ILE A 517 25.69 -15.85 5.82
N ASP A 518 26.75 -15.64 5.04
CA ASP A 518 27.72 -14.58 5.33
C ASP A 518 27.17 -13.17 5.02
N GLN A 519 27.84 -12.16 5.58
CA GLN A 519 27.42 -10.76 5.48
C GLN A 519 27.38 -10.26 4.04
N ASP A 520 28.28 -10.73 3.17
CA ASP A 520 28.31 -10.31 1.76
C ASP A 520 27.10 -10.84 1.00
N LEU A 521 26.69 -12.08 1.27
CA LEU A 521 25.46 -12.67 0.73
C LEU A 521 24.22 -11.91 1.24
N SER A 522 24.19 -11.61 2.55
CA SER A 522 23.09 -10.86 3.17
C SER A 522 22.95 -9.46 2.59
N ASN A 523 24.05 -8.74 2.36
CA ASN A 523 24.03 -7.40 1.77
C ASN A 523 23.42 -7.42 0.36
N ARG A 524 23.78 -8.41 -0.46
CA ARG A 524 23.25 -8.57 -1.82
C ARG A 524 21.76 -8.88 -1.85
N LEU A 525 21.26 -9.61 -0.86
CA LEU A 525 19.84 -9.86 -0.69
C LEU A 525 19.11 -8.61 -0.17
N ALA A 526 19.76 -7.82 0.67
CA ALA A 526 19.20 -6.56 1.21
C ALA A 526 19.04 -5.46 0.14
N ASP A 527 19.83 -5.49 -0.94
CA ASP A 527 19.74 -4.55 -2.06
C ASP A 527 18.42 -4.66 -2.83
N ASP A 528 17.68 -5.77 -2.69
CA ASP A 528 16.41 -5.99 -3.36
C ASP A 528 15.23 -5.74 -2.40
N PRO A 529 14.47 -4.64 -2.59
CA PRO A 529 13.40 -4.27 -1.67
C PRO A 529 12.21 -5.25 -1.67
N TYR A 530 12.07 -6.05 -2.74
CA TYR A 530 11.03 -7.08 -2.87
C TYR A 530 11.35 -8.36 -2.10
N ILE A 531 12.57 -8.50 -1.59
CA ILE A 531 12.93 -9.60 -0.70
C ILE A 531 12.41 -9.26 0.71
N SER A 532 11.77 -10.22 1.38
CA SER A 532 11.36 -10.07 2.78
C SER A 532 12.51 -10.47 3.70
N ARG A 533 12.39 -10.18 4.99
CA ARG A 533 13.39 -10.57 6.00
C ARG A 533 13.75 -12.06 5.97
N ARG A 534 12.72 -12.90 5.81
CA ARG A 534 12.80 -14.35 5.58
C ARG A 534 11.95 -14.64 4.36
N HIS A 535 12.58 -14.87 3.22
CA HIS A 535 11.89 -14.91 1.94
C HIS A 535 11.73 -16.34 1.40
N ALA A 536 12.78 -17.16 1.49
CA ALA A 536 12.67 -18.57 1.15
C ALA A 536 13.47 -19.44 2.12
N ARG A 537 13.04 -20.68 2.30
CA ARG A 537 13.79 -21.74 2.99
C ARG A 537 14.13 -22.84 2.00
N ILE A 538 15.39 -23.25 1.99
CA ILE A 538 15.93 -24.30 1.13
C ILE A 538 16.36 -25.45 2.03
N ASP A 539 15.63 -26.56 1.98
CA ASP A 539 16.00 -27.82 2.63
C ASP A 539 16.64 -28.75 1.58
N TYR A 540 17.75 -29.41 1.89
CA TYR A 540 18.38 -30.39 1.00
C TYR A 540 18.23 -31.83 1.53
N PHE A 541 17.88 -32.74 0.63
CA PHE A 541 17.65 -34.15 0.91
C PHE A 541 18.64 -35.00 0.11
N GLU A 542 19.81 -35.27 0.71
CA GLU A 542 20.93 -35.98 0.06
C GLU A 542 20.52 -37.34 -0.51
N ALA A 543 19.78 -38.15 0.26
CA ALA A 543 19.40 -39.50 -0.16
C ALA A 543 18.50 -39.52 -1.40
N GLN A 544 17.79 -38.41 -1.66
CA GLN A 544 16.88 -38.25 -2.79
C GLN A 544 17.47 -37.37 -3.90
N GLN A 545 18.60 -36.71 -3.66
CA GLN A 545 19.16 -35.67 -4.54
C GLN A 545 18.14 -34.57 -4.86
N GLU A 546 17.32 -34.21 -3.87
CA GLU A 546 16.26 -33.21 -4.01
C GLU A 546 16.52 -31.99 -3.10
N VAL A 547 16.13 -30.81 -3.56
CA VAL A 547 15.90 -29.66 -2.69
C VAL A 547 14.40 -29.44 -2.53
N LYS A 548 13.99 -29.08 -1.32
CA LYS A 548 12.67 -28.55 -1.03
C LYS A 548 12.79 -27.06 -0.78
N ILE A 549 12.18 -26.29 -1.66
CA ILE A 549 12.11 -24.84 -1.54
C ILE A 549 10.75 -24.51 -0.95
N THR A 550 10.74 -23.83 0.19
CA THR A 550 9.53 -23.29 0.82
C THR A 550 9.57 -21.78 0.65
N CYS A 551 8.55 -21.18 0.04
CA CYS A 551 8.42 -19.73 0.08
C CYS A 551 7.99 -19.32 1.48
N LEU A 552 8.79 -18.50 2.15
CA LEU A 552 8.45 -17.91 3.45
C LEU A 552 7.87 -16.50 3.30
N SER A 553 8.09 -15.88 2.15
CA SER A 553 7.57 -14.56 1.80
C SER A 553 6.16 -14.64 1.24
N ASP A 554 5.41 -13.59 1.51
CA ASP A 554 4.16 -13.31 0.80
C ASP A 554 4.40 -12.70 -0.59
N ASN A 555 5.61 -12.20 -0.87
CA ASN A 555 6.00 -11.68 -2.19
C ASN A 555 6.19 -12.78 -3.25
N GLY A 556 6.03 -14.04 -2.84
CA GLY A 556 6.19 -15.21 -3.68
C GLY A 556 7.61 -15.40 -4.18
N LEU A 557 7.83 -16.49 -4.90
CA LEU A 557 9.06 -16.72 -5.65
C LEU A 557 8.78 -17.55 -6.88
N THR A 558 9.68 -17.50 -7.87
CA THR A 558 9.59 -18.42 -9.01
C THR A 558 10.77 -19.37 -9.05
N ILE A 559 10.51 -20.60 -9.48
CA ILE A 559 11.55 -21.60 -9.68
C ILE A 559 11.67 -21.93 -11.16
N ASN A 560 12.88 -21.77 -11.67
CA ASN A 560 13.26 -21.88 -13.09
C ASN A 560 12.37 -21.02 -14.01
N GLY A 561 11.80 -19.92 -13.49
CA GLY A 561 10.91 -19.02 -14.22
C GLY A 561 9.56 -19.62 -14.63
N MET A 562 9.18 -20.78 -14.09
CA MET A 562 7.94 -21.47 -14.49
C MET A 562 7.01 -21.80 -13.31
N HIS A 563 7.55 -22.01 -12.12
CA HIS A 563 6.76 -22.41 -10.95
C HIS A 563 6.73 -21.27 -9.94
N GLU A 564 5.62 -20.55 -9.88
CA GLU A 564 5.36 -19.56 -8.85
C GLU A 564 4.94 -20.28 -7.56
N LEU A 565 5.60 -19.95 -6.46
CA LEU A 565 5.25 -20.39 -5.11
C LEU A 565 4.78 -19.18 -4.32
N GLY A 566 3.56 -19.24 -3.80
CA GLY A 566 3.03 -18.31 -2.81
C GLY A 566 3.51 -18.64 -1.39
N ALA A 567 3.11 -17.82 -0.42
CA ALA A 567 3.48 -17.97 0.98
C ALA A 567 3.20 -19.39 1.52
N ASN A 568 4.21 -19.99 2.17
CA ASN A 568 4.21 -21.34 2.74
C ASN A 568 4.07 -22.49 1.72
N GLU A 569 3.94 -22.20 0.43
CA GLU A 569 3.97 -23.21 -0.62
C GLU A 569 5.37 -23.79 -0.77
N LYS A 570 5.40 -25.04 -1.22
CA LYS A 570 6.60 -25.88 -1.22
C LYS A 570 6.74 -26.57 -2.56
N ALA A 571 7.92 -26.47 -3.16
CA ALA A 571 8.30 -27.30 -4.30
C ALA A 571 9.41 -28.25 -3.89
N ARG A 572 9.34 -29.50 -4.37
CA ARG A 572 10.45 -30.45 -4.34
C ARG A 572 11.00 -30.59 -5.74
N ILE A 573 12.31 -30.45 -5.87
CA ILE A 573 12.98 -30.36 -7.16
C ILE A 573 14.26 -31.18 -7.10
N SER A 574 14.43 -32.08 -8.06
CA SER A 574 15.69 -32.79 -8.25
C SER A 574 16.80 -31.80 -8.65
N ILE A 575 17.97 -31.90 -8.03
CA ILE A 575 19.11 -31.02 -8.30
C ILE A 575 20.14 -31.60 -9.28
N ASP A 576 19.72 -32.51 -10.15
CA ASP A 576 20.54 -33.03 -11.26
C ASP A 576 21.08 -31.92 -12.19
N ARG A 577 20.47 -30.72 -12.10
CA ARG A 577 20.84 -29.49 -12.81
C ARG A 577 20.73 -28.31 -11.85
N PRO A 578 21.42 -27.18 -12.11
CA PRO A 578 21.23 -25.96 -11.34
C PRO A 578 19.77 -25.52 -11.33
N VAL A 579 19.26 -25.20 -10.15
CA VAL A 579 17.90 -24.69 -9.91
C VAL A 579 18.00 -23.19 -9.69
N VAL A 580 17.27 -22.40 -10.48
CA VAL A 580 17.24 -20.94 -10.33
C VAL A 580 15.98 -20.54 -9.56
N ILE A 581 16.17 -19.93 -8.40
CA ILE A 581 15.12 -19.33 -7.58
C ILE A 581 15.16 -17.82 -7.84
N THR A 582 14.03 -17.23 -8.22
CA THR A 582 13.91 -15.77 -8.38
C THR A 582 13.07 -15.21 -7.24
N LEU A 583 13.68 -14.34 -6.45
CA LEU A 583 13.09 -13.65 -5.30
C LEU A 583 13.05 -12.16 -5.64
N GLY A 584 11.88 -11.59 -5.94
CA GLY A 584 11.83 -10.22 -6.45
C GLY A 584 12.62 -10.04 -7.76
N LYS A 585 13.63 -9.17 -7.75
CA LYS A 585 14.57 -8.94 -8.87
C LYS A 585 15.84 -9.80 -8.77
N THR A 586 16.05 -10.48 -7.66
CA THR A 586 17.26 -11.25 -7.37
C THR A 586 17.13 -12.70 -7.80
N LYS A 587 18.19 -13.24 -8.40
CA LYS A 587 18.27 -14.65 -8.78
C LYS A 587 19.29 -15.36 -7.92
N ILE A 588 18.86 -16.48 -7.34
CA ILE A 588 19.68 -17.40 -6.57
C ILE A 588 19.77 -18.70 -7.37
N THR A 589 20.97 -19.08 -7.79
CA THR A 589 21.20 -20.38 -8.42
C THR A 589 21.69 -21.36 -7.37
N VAL A 590 20.96 -22.46 -7.19
CA VAL A 590 21.31 -23.57 -6.31
C VAL A 590 21.86 -24.70 -7.17
N SER A 591 23.07 -25.16 -6.89
CA SER A 591 23.70 -26.23 -7.65
C SER A 591 24.47 -27.21 -6.77
N LYS A 592 24.47 -28.47 -7.17
CA LYS A 592 25.37 -29.48 -6.63
C LYS A 592 26.81 -29.18 -7.08
N VAL A 593 27.78 -29.47 -6.22
CA VAL A 593 29.22 -29.41 -6.55
C VAL A 593 29.78 -30.77 -6.88
#